data_AF-A0A8E2UBW8-F1
#
_entry.id   AF-A0A8E2UBW8-F1
#
_cell.length_a   1.000
_cell.length_b   1.000
_cell.length_c   1.000
_cell.angle_alpha   90.00
_cell.angle_beta   90.00
_cell.angle_gamma   90.00
#
_symmetry.space_group_name_H-M   'P 1'
#
loop_
_entity.id
_entity.type
_entity.pdbx_description
1 polymer ?
#
loop_
_entity_poly.entity_id
_entity_poly.type
_entity_poly.pdbx_seq_one_letter_code
_entity_poly.pdbx_strand_id
1 'polypeptide(L)'
;MTFSKLTTSTSGNGNQFNARSRAVDHFVVHHAADSSLANVLAMMSSGSRQVSANYVVKDAQIVGVVPEEHRAWSLGSDEWDGRSITVETCNSATGDASGWPISEASYQSLARLIADCATRYGFPINRNTVIGHKEVYTRHGASYATACPGGINLDRLVNLAIGIQQNNNGGFLMALTDAEQNKLKADVAAIKKITGFRLLKNEQTGAIYAVNPIAGGYWHVPSPAALNSLNILGIIPGQDAIETVHKDNLAWMFSVYRELGTAE
;
A
#
# COMPACT_ATOMS: atom_id res chain seq x y z
N MET A 1 -14.14 -20.04 8.98
CA MET A 1 -13.76 -19.17 7.87
C MET A 1 -13.06 -17.97 8.43
N THR A 2 -11.74 -18.00 8.42
CA THR A 2 -10.89 -16.92 8.91
C THR A 2 -10.52 -16.03 7.74
N PHE A 3 -10.87 -14.75 7.84
CA PHE A 3 -10.37 -13.70 6.98
C PHE A 3 -9.72 -12.61 7.83
N SER A 4 -8.86 -11.80 7.22
CA SER A 4 -8.31 -10.60 7.81
C SER A 4 -9.45 -9.68 8.26
N LYS A 5 -9.26 -8.98 9.37
CA LYS A 5 -10.20 -7.94 9.84
C LYS A 5 -10.29 -6.76 8.86
N LEU A 6 -9.36 -6.66 7.91
CA LEU A 6 -9.34 -5.66 6.84
C LEU A 6 -10.27 -6.01 5.67
N THR A 7 -10.82 -7.22 5.63
CA THR A 7 -11.75 -7.66 4.58
C THR A 7 -13.00 -6.78 4.56
N THR A 8 -13.28 -6.17 3.41
CA THR A 8 -14.42 -5.27 3.21
C THR A 8 -15.69 -6.01 2.82
N SER A 9 -15.55 -7.17 2.17
CA SER A 9 -16.64 -8.05 1.74
C SER A 9 -16.11 -9.44 1.42
N THR A 10 -16.99 -10.41 1.18
CA THR A 10 -16.62 -11.77 0.77
C THR A 10 -17.27 -12.16 -0.55
N SER A 11 -16.67 -13.09 -1.28
CA SER A 11 -17.15 -13.63 -2.55
C SER A 11 -17.23 -15.16 -2.51
N GLY A 12 -17.92 -15.76 -3.49
CA GLY A 12 -17.78 -17.19 -3.79
C GLY A 12 -16.37 -17.53 -4.31
N ASN A 13 -16.03 -18.83 -4.29
CA ASN A 13 -14.67 -19.32 -4.57
C ASN A 13 -14.61 -20.60 -5.44
N GLY A 14 -15.75 -21.02 -6.01
CA GLY A 14 -15.81 -22.11 -6.98
C GLY A 14 -15.30 -23.47 -6.49
N ASN A 15 -15.16 -23.67 -5.17
CA ASN A 15 -14.54 -24.85 -4.53
C ASN A 15 -13.10 -25.15 -4.98
N GLN A 16 -12.36 -24.14 -5.47
CA GLN A 16 -10.97 -24.31 -5.93
C GLN A 16 -9.99 -24.08 -4.77
N PHE A 17 -10.09 -24.88 -3.71
CA PHE A 17 -9.22 -24.76 -2.53
C PHE A 17 -9.11 -26.10 -1.78
N ASN A 18 -8.09 -26.24 -0.93
CA ASN A 18 -7.97 -27.38 -0.01
C ASN A 18 -7.62 -26.90 1.40
N ALA A 19 -7.86 -27.73 2.42
CA ALA A 19 -7.42 -27.44 3.78
C ALA A 19 -5.91 -27.18 3.80
N ARG A 20 -5.46 -26.18 4.56
CA ARG A 20 -4.06 -25.84 4.68
C ARG A 20 -3.34 -26.88 5.55
N SER A 21 -2.24 -27.43 5.04
CA SER A 21 -1.43 -28.44 5.74
C SER A 21 -0.09 -27.90 6.25
N ARG A 22 0.19 -26.60 6.05
CA ARG A 22 1.48 -25.96 6.37
C ARG A 22 1.26 -24.64 7.09
N ALA A 23 2.26 -24.22 7.87
CA ALA A 23 2.29 -22.88 8.43
C ALA A 23 2.40 -21.85 7.30
N VAL A 24 1.68 -20.73 7.44
CA VAL A 24 1.79 -19.60 6.52
C VAL A 24 3.07 -18.85 6.85
N ASP A 25 3.95 -18.70 5.86
CA ASP A 25 5.19 -17.94 5.99
C ASP A 25 5.47 -17.03 4.78
N HIS A 26 4.57 -17.02 3.78
CA HIS A 26 4.68 -16.17 2.60
C HIS A 26 3.38 -15.39 2.32
N PHE A 27 3.56 -14.26 1.64
CA PHE A 27 2.50 -13.51 1.00
C PHE A 27 2.83 -13.37 -0.49
N VAL A 28 2.00 -13.93 -1.36
CA VAL A 28 2.27 -13.95 -2.81
C VAL A 28 1.29 -13.07 -3.56
N VAL A 29 1.85 -12.10 -4.30
CA VAL A 29 1.09 -11.09 -5.05
C VAL A 29 0.94 -11.52 -6.50
N HIS A 30 -0.28 -11.41 -7.01
CA HIS A 30 -0.64 -11.55 -8.41
C HIS A 30 -1.25 -10.24 -8.92
N HIS A 31 -1.13 -9.99 -10.22
CA HIS A 31 -2.01 -9.04 -10.90
C HIS A 31 -3.10 -9.85 -11.60
N ALA A 32 -4.31 -9.31 -11.62
CA ALA A 32 -5.47 -10.04 -12.13
C ALA A 32 -5.57 -10.02 -13.67
N ALA A 33 -4.76 -9.19 -14.34
CA ALA A 33 -4.83 -8.89 -15.77
C ALA A 33 -6.19 -8.33 -16.22
N ASP A 34 -6.97 -7.81 -15.28
CA ASP A 34 -8.26 -7.17 -15.48
C ASP A 34 -8.38 -6.00 -14.49
N SER A 35 -9.07 -4.94 -14.89
CA SER A 35 -9.35 -3.78 -14.05
C SER A 35 -10.70 -3.86 -13.32
N SER A 36 -11.59 -4.76 -13.73
CA SER A 36 -12.92 -4.97 -13.15
C SER A 36 -12.88 -5.98 -12.00
N LEU A 37 -13.14 -5.50 -10.78
CA LEU A 37 -13.28 -6.37 -9.61
C LEU A 37 -14.36 -7.44 -9.83
N ALA A 38 -15.48 -7.08 -10.44
CA ALA A 38 -16.59 -8.02 -10.68
C ALA A 38 -16.17 -9.17 -11.61
N ASN A 39 -15.39 -8.89 -12.65
CA ASN A 39 -14.91 -9.93 -13.58
C ASN A 39 -13.97 -10.91 -12.88
N VAL A 40 -13.02 -10.39 -12.09
CA VAL A 40 -12.04 -11.21 -11.37
C VAL A 40 -12.74 -12.11 -10.35
N LEU A 41 -13.71 -11.59 -9.61
CA LEU A 41 -14.50 -12.39 -8.66
C LEU A 41 -15.38 -13.43 -9.35
N ALA A 42 -16.01 -13.07 -10.49
CA ALA A 42 -16.81 -14.00 -11.27
C ALA A 42 -15.97 -15.18 -11.79
N MET A 43 -14.74 -14.92 -12.25
CA MET A 43 -13.80 -15.95 -12.68
C MET A 43 -13.49 -16.96 -11.56
N MET A 44 -13.27 -16.49 -10.33
CA MET A 44 -12.99 -17.37 -9.18
C MET A 44 -14.24 -18.10 -8.68
N SER A 45 -15.42 -17.50 -8.85
CA SER A 45 -16.68 -18.06 -8.34
C SER A 45 -17.29 -19.11 -9.26
N SER A 46 -17.02 -19.04 -10.58
CA SER A 46 -17.69 -19.88 -11.57
C SER A 46 -17.34 -21.37 -11.48
N GLY A 47 -16.17 -21.72 -10.93
CA GLY A 47 -15.62 -23.08 -10.95
C GLY A 47 -15.24 -23.58 -12.35
N SER A 48 -15.38 -22.75 -13.40
CA SER A 48 -15.01 -23.11 -14.78
C SER A 48 -13.50 -23.11 -15.02
N ARG A 49 -12.74 -22.55 -14.07
CA ARG A 49 -11.29 -22.53 -14.04
C ARG A 49 -10.81 -23.05 -12.70
N GLN A 50 -9.67 -23.74 -12.71
CA GLN A 50 -9.00 -24.21 -11.49
C GLN A 50 -8.14 -23.09 -10.88
N VAL A 51 -8.77 -21.97 -10.53
CA VAL A 51 -8.10 -20.78 -10.02
C VAL A 51 -8.85 -20.19 -8.83
N SER A 52 -8.11 -19.79 -7.81
CA SER A 52 -8.62 -18.97 -6.71
C SER A 52 -7.47 -18.22 -6.04
N ALA A 53 -7.81 -17.27 -5.16
CA ALA A 53 -6.88 -16.61 -4.25
C ALA A 53 -7.51 -16.52 -2.86
N ASN A 54 -6.73 -16.24 -1.82
CA ASN A 54 -7.31 -15.91 -0.52
C ASN A 54 -8.06 -14.58 -0.58
N TYR A 55 -7.50 -13.61 -1.29
CA TYR A 55 -8.07 -12.27 -1.44
C TYR A 55 -8.06 -11.77 -2.88
N VAL A 56 -8.96 -10.83 -3.16
CA VAL A 56 -8.89 -9.95 -4.35
C VAL A 56 -8.89 -8.50 -3.90
N VAL A 57 -8.00 -7.69 -4.46
CA VAL A 57 -7.87 -6.26 -4.12
C VAL A 57 -8.14 -5.38 -5.33
N LYS A 58 -8.98 -4.36 -5.13
CA LYS A 58 -9.17 -3.22 -6.05
C LYS A 58 -9.36 -1.95 -5.22
N ASP A 59 -8.44 -1.01 -5.37
CA ASP A 59 -8.48 0.25 -4.63
C ASP A 59 -8.59 0.01 -3.11
N ALA A 60 -9.61 0.55 -2.45
CA ALA A 60 -9.87 0.35 -1.03
C ALA A 60 -10.59 -0.97 -0.70
N GLN A 61 -10.96 -1.77 -1.70
CA GLN A 61 -11.71 -3.01 -1.52
C GLN A 61 -10.75 -4.19 -1.34
N ILE A 62 -10.95 -4.94 -0.25
CA ILE A 62 -10.25 -6.20 0.05
C ILE A 62 -11.32 -7.28 0.18
N VAL A 63 -11.49 -8.08 -0.86
CA VAL A 63 -12.54 -9.11 -0.92
C VAL A 63 -11.96 -10.46 -0.52
N GLY A 64 -12.51 -11.07 0.53
CA GLY A 64 -12.16 -12.44 0.93
C GLY A 64 -12.81 -13.47 0.01
N VAL A 65 -12.02 -14.39 -0.54
CA VAL A 65 -12.47 -15.43 -1.48
C VAL A 65 -12.28 -16.82 -0.87
N VAL A 66 -11.04 -17.22 -0.61
CA VAL A 66 -10.73 -18.48 0.09
C VAL A 66 -10.32 -18.16 1.54
N PRO A 67 -11.02 -18.70 2.55
CA PRO A 67 -10.64 -18.53 3.96
C PRO A 67 -9.20 -18.95 4.22
N GLU A 68 -8.49 -18.25 5.10
CA GLU A 68 -7.04 -18.40 5.25
C GLU A 68 -6.62 -19.77 5.84
N GLU A 69 -7.51 -20.47 6.53
CA GLU A 69 -7.30 -21.87 6.97
C GLU A 69 -7.30 -22.88 5.81
N HIS A 70 -7.61 -22.41 4.59
CA HIS A 70 -7.47 -23.14 3.34
C HIS A 70 -6.38 -22.52 2.47
N ARG A 71 -5.74 -23.37 1.67
CA ARG A 71 -4.89 -22.92 0.57
C ARG A 71 -5.75 -22.67 -0.68
N ALA A 72 -5.57 -21.51 -1.29
CA ALA A 72 -6.11 -21.23 -2.62
C ALA A 72 -5.37 -22.05 -3.69
N TRP A 73 -5.93 -22.16 -4.89
CA TRP A 73 -5.29 -22.77 -6.05
C TRP A 73 -4.79 -21.64 -6.95
N SER A 74 -3.65 -21.06 -6.57
CA SER A 74 -3.11 -19.83 -7.18
C SER A 74 -1.75 -20.03 -7.83
N LEU A 75 -0.91 -20.88 -7.25
CA LEU A 75 0.50 -20.96 -7.59
C LEU A 75 0.83 -22.21 -8.42
N GLY A 76 -0.15 -23.06 -8.73
CA GLY A 76 0.10 -24.35 -9.40
C GLY A 76 1.06 -25.25 -8.63
N SER A 77 1.18 -25.05 -7.31
CA SER A 77 2.10 -25.77 -6.43
C SER A 77 1.46 -25.91 -5.06
N ASP A 78 1.07 -27.14 -4.70
CA ASP A 78 0.46 -27.45 -3.40
C ASP A 78 1.33 -27.00 -2.22
N GLU A 79 2.66 -27.15 -2.34
CA GLU A 79 3.61 -26.70 -1.33
C GLU A 79 3.55 -25.17 -1.13
N TRP A 80 3.61 -24.41 -2.22
CA TRP A 80 3.65 -22.96 -2.16
C TRP A 80 2.29 -22.34 -1.84
N ASP A 81 1.21 -22.87 -2.40
CA ASP A 81 -0.16 -22.50 -2.02
C ASP A 81 -0.40 -22.81 -0.52
N GLY A 82 0.11 -23.96 -0.04
CA GLY A 82 0.00 -24.41 1.35
C GLY A 82 0.67 -23.50 2.37
N ARG A 83 1.72 -22.77 1.98
CA ARG A 83 2.49 -21.87 2.87
C ARG A 83 2.26 -20.37 2.62
N SER A 84 1.40 -20.03 1.66
CA SER A 84 1.17 -18.64 1.26
C SER A 84 -0.26 -18.17 1.52
N ILE A 85 -0.40 -16.90 1.90
CA ILE A 85 -1.61 -16.13 1.57
C ILE A 85 -1.42 -15.55 0.17
N THR A 86 -2.37 -15.79 -0.73
CA THR A 86 -2.28 -15.31 -2.11
C THR A 86 -3.35 -14.27 -2.41
N VAL A 87 -2.99 -13.28 -3.22
CA VAL A 87 -3.88 -12.18 -3.58
C VAL A 87 -3.83 -11.88 -5.07
N GLU A 88 -5.01 -11.77 -5.69
CA GLU A 88 -5.15 -11.19 -7.03
C GLU A 88 -5.40 -9.69 -6.92
N THR A 89 -4.63 -8.89 -7.64
CA THR A 89 -4.74 -7.42 -7.61
C THR A 89 -5.27 -6.91 -8.93
N CYS A 90 -6.47 -6.32 -8.90
CA CYS A 90 -7.06 -5.71 -10.08
C CYS A 90 -6.22 -4.51 -10.54
N ASN A 91 -5.99 -4.45 -11.84
CA ASN A 91 -5.19 -3.40 -12.44
C ASN A 91 -5.94 -2.06 -12.51
N SER A 92 -5.20 -0.95 -12.59
CA SER A 92 -5.77 0.36 -12.90
C SER A 92 -5.87 0.62 -14.42
N ALA A 93 -5.05 -0.07 -15.21
CA ALA A 93 -5.12 -0.13 -16.67
C ALA A 93 -4.72 -1.53 -17.16
N THR A 94 -5.26 -1.96 -18.29
CA THR A 94 -5.07 -3.32 -18.85
C THR A 94 -4.26 -3.30 -20.15
N GLY A 95 -3.59 -4.41 -20.45
CA GLY A 95 -2.83 -4.63 -21.68
C GLY A 95 -1.33 -4.45 -21.47
N ASP A 96 -0.51 -5.23 -22.18
CA ASP A 96 0.94 -5.29 -21.98
C ASP A 96 1.63 -3.93 -22.11
N ALA A 97 1.17 -3.10 -23.06
CA ALA A 97 1.72 -1.77 -23.29
C ALA A 97 1.51 -0.80 -22.10
N SER A 98 0.55 -1.06 -21.22
CA SER A 98 0.34 -0.26 -20.00
C SER A 98 1.37 -0.59 -18.90
N GLY A 99 2.02 -1.75 -18.98
CA GLY A 99 2.85 -2.28 -17.90
C GLY A 99 2.04 -2.87 -16.73
N TRP A 100 0.73 -3.07 -16.87
CA TRP A 100 -0.15 -3.64 -15.84
C TRP A 100 -0.09 -2.89 -14.49
N PRO A 101 -0.34 -1.56 -14.46
CA PRO A 101 -0.27 -0.78 -13.24
C PRO A 101 -1.41 -1.14 -12.28
N ILE A 102 -1.24 -0.76 -11.01
CA ILE A 102 -2.30 -0.75 -9.99
C ILE A 102 -2.43 0.67 -9.43
N SER A 103 -3.59 0.99 -8.85
CA SER A 103 -3.81 2.31 -8.24
C SER A 103 -3.01 2.48 -6.95
N GLU A 104 -2.87 3.72 -6.50
CA GLU A 104 -2.28 4.01 -5.19
C GLU A 104 -3.11 3.40 -4.06
N ALA A 105 -4.43 3.44 -4.16
CA ALA A 105 -5.32 2.81 -3.19
C ALA A 105 -5.08 1.30 -3.09
N SER A 106 -4.87 0.60 -4.21
CA SER A 106 -4.50 -0.82 -4.21
C SER A 106 -3.14 -1.06 -3.52
N TYR A 107 -2.12 -0.21 -3.74
CA TYR A 107 -0.85 -0.31 -3.02
C TYR A 107 -1.05 -0.21 -1.50
N GLN A 108 -1.87 0.73 -1.03
CA GLN A 108 -2.16 0.91 0.40
C GLN A 108 -2.93 -0.29 0.99
N SER A 109 -3.95 -0.78 0.30
CA SER A 109 -4.73 -1.95 0.72
C SER A 109 -3.87 -3.22 0.81
N LEU A 110 -3.04 -3.47 -0.21
CA LEU A 110 -2.10 -4.59 -0.21
C LEU A 110 -1.10 -4.47 0.94
N ALA A 111 -0.49 -3.30 1.14
CA ALA A 111 0.49 -3.10 2.20
C ALA A 111 -0.11 -3.31 3.60
N ARG A 112 -1.35 -2.86 3.84
CA ARG A 112 -2.09 -3.12 5.09
C ARG A 112 -2.36 -4.60 5.28
N LEU A 113 -2.79 -5.29 4.22
CA LEU A 113 -3.07 -6.73 4.26
C LEU A 113 -1.79 -7.54 4.51
N ILE A 114 -0.67 -7.19 3.87
CA ILE A 114 0.64 -7.80 4.12
C ILE A 114 1.04 -7.62 5.58
N ALA A 115 0.94 -6.41 6.12
CA ALA A 115 1.31 -6.13 7.51
C ALA A 115 0.45 -6.90 8.53
N ASP A 116 -0.86 -7.00 8.27
CA ASP A 116 -1.79 -7.80 9.07
C ASP A 116 -1.43 -9.30 9.03
N CYS A 117 -1.28 -9.88 7.82
CA CYS A 117 -0.91 -11.28 7.66
C CYS A 117 0.44 -11.60 8.31
N ALA A 118 1.46 -10.77 8.09
CA ALA A 118 2.78 -10.93 8.67
C ALA A 118 2.73 -10.93 10.21
N THR A 119 1.93 -10.04 10.79
CA THR A 119 1.76 -9.94 12.24
C THR A 119 1.03 -11.16 12.81
N ARG A 120 -0.05 -11.62 12.16
CA ARG A 120 -0.85 -12.75 12.63
C ARG A 120 -0.15 -14.10 12.46
N TYR A 121 0.61 -14.27 11.37
CA TYR A 121 1.29 -15.52 11.06
C TYR A 121 2.76 -15.55 11.49
N GLY A 122 3.33 -14.40 11.89
CA GLY A 122 4.66 -14.33 12.49
C GLY A 122 5.82 -14.41 11.49
N PHE A 123 5.60 -14.08 10.22
CA PHE A 123 6.68 -13.98 9.23
C PHE A 123 7.22 -12.54 9.11
N PRO A 124 8.54 -12.34 8.90
CA PRO A 124 9.10 -11.00 8.74
C PRO A 124 8.63 -10.38 7.42
N ILE A 125 8.41 -9.06 7.36
CA ILE A 125 8.09 -8.37 6.09
C ILE A 125 9.39 -8.04 5.36
N ASN A 126 9.70 -8.77 4.29
CA ASN A 126 10.83 -8.49 3.40
C ASN A 126 10.62 -9.18 2.04
N ARG A 127 11.58 -9.06 1.13
CA ARG A 127 11.51 -9.65 -0.22
C ARG A 127 11.74 -11.16 -0.28
N ASN A 128 12.00 -11.84 0.83
CA ASN A 128 12.02 -13.30 0.89
C ASN A 128 10.65 -13.88 1.25
N THR A 129 9.78 -13.13 1.92
CA THR A 129 8.47 -13.59 2.40
C THR A 129 7.31 -12.94 1.64
N VAL A 130 7.47 -11.70 1.19
CA VAL A 130 6.52 -11.00 0.31
C VAL A 130 7.08 -11.04 -1.10
N ILE A 131 6.48 -11.84 -1.98
CA ILE A 131 6.99 -12.10 -3.33
C ILE A 131 5.89 -12.04 -4.39
N GLY A 132 6.29 -11.89 -5.66
CA GLY A 132 5.39 -12.04 -6.80
C GLY A 132 5.29 -13.50 -7.26
N HIS A 133 4.21 -13.88 -7.93
CA HIS A 133 4.04 -15.25 -8.44
C HIS A 133 5.21 -15.69 -9.35
N LYS A 134 5.72 -14.83 -10.24
CA LYS A 134 6.90 -15.10 -11.06
C LYS A 134 8.14 -15.43 -10.23
N GLU A 135 8.28 -14.84 -9.05
CA GLU A 135 9.42 -15.11 -8.18
C GLU A 135 9.38 -16.50 -7.53
N VAL A 136 8.19 -17.06 -7.32
CA VAL A 136 8.03 -18.48 -6.93
C VAL A 136 8.72 -19.38 -7.94
N TYR A 137 8.58 -19.06 -9.23
CA TYR A 137 9.27 -19.76 -10.32
C TYR A 137 10.75 -19.38 -10.41
N THR A 138 11.07 -18.10 -10.59
CA THR A 138 12.44 -17.68 -10.93
C THR A 138 13.42 -17.75 -9.77
N ARG A 139 12.98 -17.66 -8.52
CA ARG A 139 13.84 -17.69 -7.33
C ARG A 139 13.82 -19.03 -6.61
N HIS A 140 12.74 -19.80 -6.74
CA HIS A 140 12.57 -21.04 -5.98
C HIS A 140 12.35 -22.29 -6.84
N GLY A 141 12.23 -22.16 -8.17
CA GLY A 141 12.06 -23.30 -9.08
C GLY A 141 10.74 -24.05 -8.89
N ALA A 142 9.76 -23.43 -8.23
CA ALA A 142 8.42 -23.98 -8.03
C ALA A 142 7.39 -23.24 -8.90
N SER A 143 6.14 -23.70 -8.94
CA SER A 143 5.13 -23.09 -9.84
C SER A 143 5.54 -23.23 -11.33
N TYR A 144 5.13 -22.30 -12.18
CA TYR A 144 5.35 -22.24 -13.62
C TYR A 144 5.67 -20.79 -14.05
N ALA A 145 6.20 -20.65 -15.27
CA ALA A 145 6.52 -19.34 -15.85
C ALA A 145 5.26 -18.49 -16.04
N THR A 146 5.29 -17.25 -15.54
CA THR A 146 4.16 -16.31 -15.56
C THR A 146 4.65 -14.87 -15.63
N ALA A 147 3.78 -13.97 -16.13
CA ALA A 147 4.01 -12.53 -16.09
C ALA A 147 3.63 -11.91 -14.72
N CYS A 148 2.91 -12.62 -13.86
CA CYS A 148 2.51 -12.13 -12.54
C CYS A 148 3.73 -11.83 -11.65
N PRO A 149 3.82 -10.68 -10.97
CA PRO A 149 2.74 -9.75 -10.64
C PRO A 149 2.63 -8.54 -11.59
N GLY A 150 3.07 -8.67 -12.85
CA GLY A 150 3.01 -7.57 -13.81
C GLY A 150 3.95 -6.43 -13.40
N GLY A 151 3.51 -5.18 -13.52
CA GLY A 151 4.30 -4.00 -13.15
C GLY A 151 4.24 -3.60 -11.68
N ILE A 152 3.72 -4.45 -10.79
CA ILE A 152 3.64 -4.14 -9.36
C ILE A 152 5.05 -4.07 -8.76
N ASN A 153 5.39 -2.92 -8.18
CA ASN A 153 6.66 -2.70 -7.50
C ASN A 153 6.61 -3.33 -6.08
N LEU A 154 7.18 -4.52 -5.96
CA LEU A 154 7.18 -5.31 -4.72
C LEU A 154 8.04 -4.67 -3.61
N ASP A 155 9.13 -3.99 -3.95
CA ASP A 155 9.97 -3.29 -2.96
C ASP A 155 9.21 -2.12 -2.33
N ARG A 156 8.44 -1.39 -3.15
CA ARG A 156 7.52 -0.35 -2.68
C ARG A 156 6.47 -0.93 -1.73
N LEU A 157 5.85 -2.07 -2.08
CA LEU A 157 4.87 -2.74 -1.22
C LEU A 157 5.46 -3.17 0.12
N VAL A 158 6.65 -3.77 0.10
CA VAL A 158 7.38 -4.17 1.32
C VAL A 158 7.65 -2.96 2.20
N ASN A 159 8.15 -1.86 1.64
CA ASN A 159 8.44 -0.65 2.43
C ASN A 159 7.17 -0.02 3.03
N LEU A 160 6.07 0.03 2.28
CA LEU A 160 4.78 0.49 2.82
C LEU A 160 4.29 -0.43 3.95
N ALA A 161 4.38 -1.74 3.78
CA ALA A 161 3.93 -2.72 4.77
C ALA A 161 4.78 -2.68 6.05
N ILE A 162 6.11 -2.52 5.94
CA ILE A 162 7.01 -2.30 7.08
C ILE A 162 6.59 -1.03 7.83
N GLY A 163 6.37 0.07 7.11
CA GLY A 163 5.92 1.33 7.73
C GLY A 163 4.60 1.18 8.48
N ILE A 164 3.64 0.43 7.91
CA ILE A 164 2.36 0.13 8.57
C ILE A 164 2.56 -0.75 9.81
N GLN A 165 3.35 -1.82 9.71
CA GLN A 165 3.61 -2.72 10.83
C GLN A 165 4.31 -1.98 11.98
N GLN A 166 5.29 -1.13 11.67
CA GLN A 166 5.96 -0.30 12.66
C GLN A 166 5.00 0.73 13.26
N ASN A 167 4.13 1.37 12.48
CA ASN A 167 3.17 2.33 13.02
C ASN A 167 2.08 1.67 13.89
N ASN A 168 1.67 0.44 13.55
CA ASN A 168 0.71 -0.35 14.34
C ASN A 168 1.34 -0.98 15.60
N ASN A 169 2.65 -1.27 15.58
CA ASN A 169 3.41 -1.77 16.72
C ASN A 169 4.17 -0.67 17.49
N GLY A 170 3.88 0.61 17.20
CA GLY A 170 4.58 1.73 17.83
C GLY A 170 6.08 1.83 17.50
N GLY A 171 6.64 1.10 16.54
CA GLY A 171 8.06 1.07 16.20
C GLY A 171 8.70 2.42 15.83
N PHE A 172 7.97 3.37 15.23
CA PHE A 172 8.49 4.75 15.05
C PHE A 172 8.48 5.53 16.37
N LEU A 173 7.48 5.30 17.23
CA LEU A 173 7.36 5.90 18.55
C LEU A 173 8.33 5.27 19.56
N MET A 174 8.59 3.97 19.52
CA MET A 174 9.43 3.22 20.46
C MET A 174 10.93 3.50 20.29
N ALA A 175 11.34 4.09 19.17
CA ALA A 175 12.69 4.64 19.00
C ALA A 175 12.85 6.04 19.63
N LEU A 176 11.73 6.68 20.00
CA LEU A 176 11.66 8.00 20.62
C LEU A 176 11.36 7.84 22.11
N THR A 177 11.95 8.72 22.92
CA THR A 177 11.63 8.83 24.35
C THR A 177 10.15 9.18 24.54
N ASP A 178 9.59 8.86 25.71
CA ASP A 178 8.18 9.16 26.02
C ASP A 178 7.85 10.66 25.85
N ALA A 179 8.82 11.55 26.10
CA ALA A 179 8.68 12.98 25.89
C ALA A 179 8.56 13.34 24.40
N GLU A 180 9.38 12.75 23.54
CA GLU A 180 9.36 12.96 22.09
C GLU A 180 8.09 12.37 21.46
N GLN A 181 7.64 11.21 21.95
CA GLN A 181 6.37 10.62 21.55
C GLN A 181 5.16 11.52 21.89
N ASN A 182 5.14 12.08 23.10
CA ASN A 182 4.07 12.95 23.55
C ASN A 182 4.08 14.28 22.79
N LYS A 183 5.27 14.83 22.50
CA LYS A 183 5.42 16.02 21.67
C LYS A 183 4.93 15.77 20.24
N LEU A 184 5.34 14.66 19.62
CA LEU A 184 4.91 14.31 18.26
C LEU A 184 3.39 14.12 18.16
N LYS A 185 2.77 13.46 19.16
CA LYS A 185 1.31 13.29 19.23
C LYS A 185 0.61 14.65 19.36
N ALA A 186 1.14 15.56 20.17
CA ALA A 186 0.60 16.91 20.33
C ALA A 186 0.75 17.74 19.05
N ASP A 187 1.92 17.69 18.41
CA ASP A 187 2.20 18.41 17.16
C ASP A 187 1.30 17.91 16.03
N VAL A 188 1.13 16.59 15.86
CA VAL A 188 0.21 16.01 14.87
C VAL A 188 -1.24 16.41 15.15
N ALA A 189 -1.66 16.44 16.43
CA ALA A 189 -3.01 16.85 16.80
C ALA A 189 -3.26 18.36 16.57
N ALA A 190 -2.23 19.19 16.75
CA ALA A 190 -2.29 20.63 16.44
C ALA A 190 -2.35 20.85 14.92
N ILE A 191 -1.50 20.15 14.15
CA ILE A 191 -1.44 20.25 12.69
C ILE A 191 -2.75 19.80 12.03
N LYS A 192 -3.39 18.73 12.52
CA LYS A 192 -4.70 18.26 12.01
C LYS A 192 -5.84 19.26 12.18
N LYS A 193 -5.70 20.22 13.09
CA LYS A 193 -6.70 21.30 13.28
C LYS A 193 -6.48 22.47 12.32
N ILE A 194 -5.33 22.51 11.65
CA ILE A 194 -5.03 23.56 10.69
C ILE A 194 -5.61 23.14 9.33
N THR A 195 -6.70 23.79 8.94
CA THR A 195 -7.37 23.56 7.65
C THR A 195 -6.81 24.50 6.58
N GLY A 196 -6.74 24.05 5.33
CA GLY A 196 -6.48 24.92 4.17
C GLY A 196 -5.03 24.98 3.66
N PHE A 197 -4.19 24.00 3.98
CA PHE A 197 -2.84 23.94 3.42
C PHE A 197 -2.83 23.70 1.91
N ARG A 198 -1.87 24.33 1.23
CA ARG A 198 -1.53 24.10 -0.18
C ARG A 198 -0.11 23.56 -0.28
N LEU A 199 0.15 22.69 -1.24
CA LEU A 199 1.50 22.20 -1.52
C LEU A 199 2.06 22.94 -2.74
N LEU A 200 3.22 23.60 -2.56
CA LEU A 200 3.90 24.31 -3.62
C LEU A 200 5.23 23.64 -3.94
N LYS A 201 5.48 23.36 -5.22
CA LYS A 201 6.77 22.87 -5.71
C LYS A 201 7.53 23.99 -6.40
N ASN A 202 8.76 24.21 -5.96
CA ASN A 202 9.69 25.10 -6.62
C ASN A 202 10.15 24.48 -7.94
N GLU A 203 9.90 25.17 -9.05
CA GLU A 203 10.20 24.67 -10.39
C GLU A 203 11.70 24.46 -10.63
N GLN A 204 12.58 25.30 -10.06
CA GLN A 204 14.02 25.21 -10.28
C GLN A 204 14.71 24.17 -9.40
N THR A 205 14.33 24.09 -8.13
CA THR A 205 15.00 23.23 -7.14
C THR A 205 14.28 21.91 -6.91
N GLY A 206 13.02 21.81 -7.31
CA GLY A 206 12.15 20.67 -7.00
C GLY A 206 11.70 20.60 -5.54
N ALA A 207 12.11 21.54 -4.68
CA ALA A 207 11.74 21.58 -3.27
C ALA A 207 10.23 21.79 -3.09
N ILE A 208 9.65 21.12 -2.09
CA ILE A 208 8.21 21.16 -1.81
C ILE A 208 7.97 21.85 -0.47
N TYR A 209 6.95 22.71 -0.43
CA TYR A 209 6.56 23.47 0.75
C TYR A 209 5.08 23.27 1.03
N ALA A 210 4.72 23.06 2.29
CA ALA A 210 3.35 23.15 2.77
C ALA A 210 3.09 24.58 3.23
N VAL A 211 2.11 25.25 2.64
CA VAL A 211 1.80 26.66 2.89
C VAL A 211 0.39 26.77 3.46
N ASN A 212 0.23 27.52 4.55
CA ASN A 212 -1.08 27.93 5.04
C ASN A 212 -1.36 29.38 4.62
N PRO A 213 -2.17 29.60 3.58
CA PRO A 213 -2.47 30.95 3.10
C PRO A 213 -3.32 31.77 4.09
N ILE A 214 -4.00 31.13 5.06
CA ILE A 214 -4.85 31.81 6.06
C ILE A 214 -4.03 32.23 7.28
N ALA A 215 -3.13 31.37 7.75
CA ALA A 215 -2.31 31.63 8.95
C ALA A 215 -0.95 32.28 8.64
N GLY A 216 -0.60 32.44 7.35
CA GLY A 216 0.64 33.12 6.95
C GLY A 216 1.92 32.28 7.05
N GLY A 217 1.85 31.01 7.44
CA GLY A 217 3.02 30.14 7.65
C GLY A 217 3.36 29.22 6.48
N TYR A 218 4.64 28.84 6.36
CA TYR A 218 5.09 27.79 5.43
C TYR A 218 6.12 26.85 6.09
N TRP A 219 6.12 25.59 5.67
CA TRP A 219 7.03 24.56 6.16
C TRP A 219 7.68 23.81 4.99
N HIS A 220 9.00 23.63 5.03
CA HIS A 220 9.75 22.89 4.01
C HIS A 220 9.57 21.39 4.22
N VAL A 221 9.17 20.67 3.17
CA VAL A 221 9.07 19.22 3.18
C VAL A 221 10.43 18.62 2.79
N PRO A 222 11.19 18.06 3.74
CA PRO A 222 12.63 17.82 3.55
C PRO A 222 12.95 16.67 2.59
N SER A 223 11.98 15.81 2.26
CA SER A 223 12.18 14.71 1.31
C SER A 223 10.86 14.16 0.74
N PRO A 224 10.90 13.45 -0.39
CA PRO A 224 9.76 12.69 -0.91
C PRO A 224 9.21 11.65 0.09
N ALA A 225 10.08 11.07 0.93
CA ALA A 225 9.68 10.14 1.99
C ALA A 225 8.90 10.83 3.11
N ALA A 226 9.30 12.05 3.48
CA ALA A 226 8.56 12.88 4.43
C ALA A 226 7.17 13.26 3.88
N LEU A 227 7.09 13.62 2.60
CA LEU A 227 5.82 13.91 1.92
C LEU A 227 4.86 12.71 1.95
N ASN A 228 5.37 11.51 1.67
CA ASN A 228 4.57 10.28 1.72
C ASN A 228 4.09 9.99 3.16
N SER A 229 4.96 10.21 4.16
CA SER A 229 4.62 10.03 5.56
C SER A 229 3.51 11.00 6.01
N LEU A 230 3.57 12.26 5.58
CA LEU A 230 2.54 13.26 5.88
C LEU A 230 1.21 12.98 5.19
N ASN A 231 1.24 12.49 3.95
CA ASN A 231 0.06 12.02 3.23
C ASN A 231 -0.61 10.84 3.97
N ILE A 232 0.19 9.86 4.41
CA ILE A 232 -0.29 8.72 5.21
C ILE A 232 -0.94 9.17 6.53
N LEU A 233 -0.41 10.23 7.14
CA LEU A 233 -0.95 10.81 8.38
C LEU A 233 -2.19 11.70 8.17
N GLY A 234 -2.61 11.93 6.92
CA GLY A 234 -3.75 12.77 6.56
C GLY A 234 -3.51 14.26 6.81
N ILE A 235 -2.24 14.69 6.81
CA ILE A 235 -1.84 16.07 7.10
C ILE A 235 -1.93 16.97 5.85
N ILE A 236 -1.76 16.39 4.66
CA ILE A 236 -1.77 17.11 3.37
C ILE A 236 -2.72 16.43 2.37
N PRO A 237 -3.32 17.17 1.42
CA PRO A 237 -4.39 16.67 0.53
C PRO A 237 -3.94 15.72 -0.61
N GLY A 238 -2.80 15.03 -0.47
CA GLY A 238 -2.25 14.13 -1.50
C GLY A 238 -1.32 14.82 -2.51
N GLN A 239 -0.53 14.02 -3.24
CA GLN A 239 0.48 14.52 -4.20
C GLN A 239 -0.13 15.19 -5.44
N ASP A 240 -1.38 14.84 -5.77
CA ASP A 240 -2.09 15.38 -6.94
C ASP A 240 -2.51 16.85 -6.76
N ALA A 241 -2.39 17.38 -5.54
CA ALA A 241 -2.69 18.77 -5.20
C ALA A 241 -1.45 19.70 -5.17
N ILE A 242 -0.30 19.22 -5.68
CA ILE A 242 0.95 20.01 -5.71
C ILE A 242 0.92 20.99 -6.89
N GLU A 243 0.87 22.28 -6.59
CA GLU A 243 0.99 23.33 -7.59
C GLU A 243 2.47 23.64 -7.85
N THR A 244 2.88 23.68 -9.12
CA THR A 244 4.23 24.11 -9.49
C THR A 244 4.25 25.62 -9.67
N VAL A 245 5.20 26.28 -9.00
CA VAL A 245 5.29 27.73 -9.00
C VAL A 245 6.67 28.19 -9.47
N HIS A 246 6.68 29.19 -10.35
CA HIS A 246 7.90 29.81 -10.86
C HIS A 246 8.70 30.45 -9.72
N LYS A 247 10.04 30.39 -9.79
CA LYS A 247 10.95 30.87 -8.72
C LYS A 247 10.68 32.30 -8.26
N ASP A 248 10.36 33.19 -9.19
CA ASP A 248 10.17 34.62 -8.93
C ASP A 248 8.84 34.88 -8.17
N ASN A 249 7.84 34.01 -8.37
CA ASN A 249 6.58 34.06 -7.64
C ASN A 249 6.72 33.48 -6.23
N LEU A 250 7.54 32.43 -6.05
CA LEU A 250 7.81 31.85 -4.73
C LEU A 250 8.57 32.81 -3.80
N ALA A 251 9.55 33.55 -4.33
CA ALA A 251 10.30 34.54 -3.56
C ALA A 251 9.38 35.66 -3.04
N TRP A 252 8.49 36.18 -3.91
CA TRP A 252 7.47 37.16 -3.53
C TRP A 252 6.42 36.59 -2.55
N MET A 253 5.96 35.35 -2.76
CA MET A 253 5.03 34.71 -1.84
C MET A 253 5.65 34.53 -0.44
N PHE A 254 6.90 34.07 -0.34
CA PHE A 254 7.58 33.94 0.96
C PHE A 254 7.91 35.27 1.63
N SER A 255 8.01 36.39 0.89
CA SER A 255 8.10 37.72 1.51
C SER A 255 6.76 38.16 2.11
N VAL A 256 5.65 37.89 1.43
CA VAL A 256 4.29 38.14 1.94
C VAL A 256 3.98 37.30 3.18
N TYR A 257 4.39 36.02 3.19
CA TYR A 257 4.18 35.12 4.34
C TYR A 257 5.04 35.49 5.55
N ARG A 258 6.27 35.97 5.34
CA ARG A 258 7.13 36.50 6.43
C ARG A 258 6.54 37.71 7.14
N GLU A 259 5.73 38.52 6.46
CA GLU A 259 5.07 39.69 7.06
C GLU A 259 3.83 39.33 7.91
N LEU A 260 3.31 38.10 7.78
CA LEU A 260 2.08 37.65 8.46
C LEU A 260 2.33 36.75 9.68
N GLY A 261 3.57 36.29 9.95
CA GLY A 261 3.91 35.53 11.14
C GLY A 261 5.24 34.77 11.05
N THR A 262 5.87 34.49 12.20
CA THR A 262 7.16 33.79 12.29
C THR A 262 7.01 32.29 11.99
N ALA A 263 7.91 31.78 11.14
CA ALA A 263 8.08 30.35 10.91
C ALA A 263 8.54 29.64 12.21
N GLU A 264 7.80 28.62 12.63
CA GLU A 264 8.26 27.57 13.53
C GLU A 264 8.39 26.25 12.76
#